data_AF-A0A452VB51-F1
#
_entry.id   AF-A0A452VB51-F1
#
_cell.length_a   1.000
_cell.length_b   1.000
_cell.length_c   1.000
_cell.angle_alpha   90.00
_cell.angle_beta   90.00
_cell.angle_gamma   90.00
#
_symmetry.space_group_name_H-M   'P 1'
#
loop_
_entity.id
_entity.type
_entity.pdbx_description
1 polymer ?
#
loop_
_entity_poly.entity_id
_entity_poly.type
_entity_poly.pdbx_seq_one_letter_code
_entity_poly.pdbx_strand_id
1 'polypeptide(L)'
;KEKLKQRNRSKRLEKVHVVIGHKSCDLDSLISAFTYAYFLDKVSPPGVLCLPVLNVPRTEFNYFTETRFILEELNISESFHIFRDDINLHQLNDEGKLSVTLVGSNVLASEDKVLEPAVVKVINPVEQSDGGLEFRESSSSLVVKEILQEAPELITEQLAHLLRGSILFKWMTMGSEKISEKQEEILSILEDKFPSLPPREDIINVLQETQFSAQGLSIERTMLKDLKELSDGEIKVAISTVNMTLEVRVEIVFCLFVRLVGWLVGVFLAMTDFTELQSEQLVYNSLQHKSVLVFCSECFFMIYWTKNVGYYFG
;
A
#
# COMPACT_ATOMS: atom_id res chain seq x y z
N LYS A 1 -44.78 -15.60 -10.77
CA LYS A 1 -44.75 -14.31 -11.51
C LYS A 1 -45.09 -13.19 -10.52
N GLU A 2 -44.14 -12.81 -9.67
CA GLU A 2 -44.27 -11.57 -8.89
C GLU A 2 -43.02 -10.74 -9.16
N LYS A 3 -43.30 -9.50 -9.54
CA LYS A 3 -42.42 -8.61 -10.27
C LYS A 3 -41.30 -8.12 -9.37
N LEU A 4 -40.08 -8.20 -9.89
CA LEU A 4 -38.93 -7.39 -9.51
C LEU A 4 -39.39 -5.96 -9.22
N LYS A 5 -39.33 -5.58 -7.95
CA LYS A 5 -39.53 -4.20 -7.50
C LYS A 5 -38.29 -3.42 -7.95
N GLN A 6 -38.34 -2.87 -9.17
CA GLN A 6 -37.44 -1.81 -9.62
C GLN A 6 -37.45 -0.73 -8.55
N ARG A 7 -36.33 -0.59 -7.85
CA ARG A 7 -36.10 0.42 -6.83
C ARG A 7 -35.87 1.74 -7.57
N ASN A 8 -36.95 2.41 -7.97
CA ASN A 8 -36.91 3.81 -8.40
C ASN A 8 -36.48 4.68 -7.20
N ARG A 9 -35.17 4.79 -6.97
CA ARG A 9 -34.56 5.74 -6.02
C ARG A 9 -34.24 7.04 -6.74
N SER A 10 -35.26 7.76 -7.20
CA SER A 10 -35.10 9.21 -7.42
C SER A 10 -35.37 9.89 -6.09
N LYS A 11 -34.46 9.68 -5.12
CA LYS A 11 -34.40 10.51 -3.91
C LYS A 11 -33.62 11.76 -4.31
N ARG A 12 -34.14 12.96 -4.05
CA ARG A 12 -33.32 14.17 -4.11
C ARG A 12 -32.12 13.94 -3.19
N LEU A 13 -30.92 14.00 -3.75
CA LEU A 13 -29.70 13.97 -2.98
C LEU A 13 -29.60 15.29 -2.22
N GLU A 14 -29.68 15.24 -0.89
CA GLU A 14 -29.73 16.43 -0.04
C GLU A 14 -28.34 16.81 0.46
N LYS A 15 -27.55 15.83 0.87
CA LYS A 15 -26.17 16.01 1.36
C LYS A 15 -25.24 14.93 0.86
N VAL A 16 -23.96 15.26 0.79
CA VAL A 16 -22.88 14.32 0.48
C VAL A 16 -21.90 14.32 1.63
N HIS A 17 -21.74 13.16 2.27
CA HIS A 17 -20.75 12.94 3.32
C HIS A 17 -19.56 12.20 2.72
N VAL A 18 -18.43 12.87 2.57
CA VAL A 18 -17.20 12.26 2.10
C VAL A 18 -16.32 11.82 3.26
N VAL A 19 -15.77 10.62 3.16
CA VAL A 19 -14.74 10.12 4.08
C VAL A 19 -13.41 10.15 3.35
N ILE A 20 -12.53 11.05 3.74
CA ILE A 20 -11.26 11.30 3.06
C ILE A 20 -10.13 10.61 3.83
N GLY A 21 -9.44 9.68 3.17
CA GLY A 21 -8.26 9.02 3.73
C GLY A 21 -7.00 9.87 3.69
N HIS A 22 -5.90 9.37 4.26
CA HIS A 22 -4.59 10.02 4.20
C HIS A 22 -3.99 10.00 2.78
N LYS A 23 -3.16 11.00 2.43
CA LYS A 23 -2.49 11.11 1.12
C LYS A 23 -1.44 10.01 0.85
N SER A 24 -0.99 9.33 1.89
CA SER A 24 -0.07 8.18 1.76
C SER A 24 -0.73 6.98 1.08
N CYS A 25 -2.07 6.92 1.05
CA CYS A 25 -2.82 5.78 0.56
C CYS A 25 -2.27 4.44 1.05
N ASP A 26 -1.82 4.38 2.31
CA ASP A 26 -1.49 3.10 2.94
C ASP A 26 -2.76 2.28 3.18
N LEU A 27 -2.59 0.96 3.26
CA LEU A 27 -3.72 0.03 3.38
C LEU A 27 -4.62 0.37 4.58
N ASP A 28 -4.02 0.75 5.72
CA ASP A 28 -4.77 1.11 6.93
C ASP A 28 -5.70 2.29 6.68
N SER A 29 -5.18 3.37 6.10
CA SER A 29 -5.95 4.57 5.78
C SER A 29 -7.09 4.26 4.78
N LEU A 30 -6.85 3.42 3.78
CA LEU A 30 -7.86 3.04 2.79
C LEU A 30 -8.97 2.20 3.37
N ILE A 31 -8.63 1.10 4.06
CA ILE A 31 -9.62 0.21 4.67
C ILE A 31 -10.44 0.96 5.72
N SER A 32 -9.80 1.84 6.49
CA SER A 32 -10.48 2.70 7.46
C SER A 32 -11.50 3.63 6.79
N ALA A 33 -11.10 4.33 5.72
CA ALA A 33 -11.99 5.23 5.00
C ALA A 33 -13.17 4.49 4.36
N PHE A 34 -12.92 3.32 3.75
CA PHE A 34 -13.95 2.49 3.12
C PHE A 34 -14.95 1.97 4.14
N THR A 35 -14.44 1.45 5.25
CA THR A 35 -15.25 0.88 6.31
C THR A 35 -16.07 1.96 7.00
N TYR A 36 -15.49 3.13 7.25
CA TYR A 36 -16.21 4.24 7.86
C TYR A 36 -17.28 4.82 6.92
N ALA A 37 -17.00 4.95 5.62
CA ALA A 37 -18.01 5.35 4.65
C ALA A 37 -19.16 4.33 4.56
N TYR A 38 -18.86 3.03 4.61
CA TYR A 38 -19.86 1.97 4.68
C TYR A 38 -20.71 2.08 5.95
N PHE A 39 -20.10 2.29 7.11
CA PHE A 39 -20.80 2.54 8.36
C PHE A 39 -21.77 3.72 8.23
N LEU A 40 -21.28 4.86 7.74
CA LEU A 40 -22.10 6.05 7.52
C LEU A 40 -23.26 5.80 6.54
N ASP A 41 -23.08 5.05 5.45
CA ASP A 41 -24.17 4.68 4.53
C ASP A 41 -25.30 3.90 5.23
N LYS A 42 -24.98 3.14 6.28
CA LYS A 42 -25.96 2.33 7.02
C LYS A 42 -26.68 3.10 8.10
N VAL A 43 -25.99 4.01 8.78
CA VAL A 43 -26.55 4.75 9.93
C VAL A 43 -27.11 6.12 9.55
N SER A 44 -26.72 6.68 8.41
CA SER A 44 -27.15 8.02 8.00
C SER A 44 -28.62 8.07 7.56
N PRO A 45 -29.30 9.22 7.76
CA PRO A 45 -30.66 9.41 7.30
C PRO A 45 -30.83 9.24 5.77
N PRO A 46 -32.04 8.89 5.32
CA PRO A 46 -32.40 8.93 3.89
C PRO A 46 -32.04 10.28 3.23
N GLY A 47 -31.31 10.26 2.12
CA GLY A 47 -31.00 11.47 1.35
C GLY A 47 -29.55 11.97 1.50
N VAL A 48 -28.80 11.39 2.45
CA VAL A 48 -27.34 11.55 2.55
C VAL A 48 -26.66 10.45 1.71
N LEU A 49 -25.72 10.85 0.85
CA LEU A 49 -24.82 9.92 0.15
C LEU A 49 -23.47 9.91 0.83
N CYS A 50 -23.04 8.74 1.31
CA CYS A 50 -21.76 8.57 1.98
C CYS A 50 -20.75 7.94 1.02
N LEU A 51 -19.62 8.59 0.78
CA LEU A 51 -18.62 8.16 -0.20
C LEU A 51 -17.23 8.10 0.42
N PRO A 52 -16.50 6.98 0.28
CA PRO A 52 -15.07 6.99 0.53
C PRO A 52 -14.34 7.70 -0.61
N VAL A 53 -13.45 8.63 -0.30
CA VAL A 53 -12.66 9.37 -1.28
C VAL A 53 -11.18 9.19 -0.98
N LEU A 54 -10.44 8.68 -1.97
CA LEU A 54 -8.99 8.60 -1.91
C LEU A 54 -8.41 9.99 -2.13
N ASN A 55 -7.57 10.45 -1.20
CA ASN A 55 -7.03 11.81 -1.21
C ASN A 55 -5.85 12.00 -2.18
N VAL A 56 -5.91 11.35 -3.33
CA VAL A 56 -4.95 11.44 -4.43
C VAL A 56 -5.72 11.47 -5.75
N PRO A 57 -5.17 12.10 -6.81
CA PRO A 57 -5.70 11.96 -8.16
C PRO A 57 -5.63 10.52 -8.65
N ARG A 58 -6.59 10.10 -9.47
CA ARG A 58 -6.60 8.75 -10.07
C ARG A 58 -5.31 8.43 -10.82
N THR A 59 -4.75 9.41 -11.53
CA THR A 59 -3.50 9.25 -12.30
C THR A 59 -2.31 8.93 -11.41
N GLU A 60 -2.30 9.41 -10.17
CA GLU A 60 -1.22 9.21 -9.21
C GLU A 60 -1.33 7.88 -8.46
N PHE A 61 -2.51 7.23 -8.48
CA PHE A 61 -2.69 5.96 -7.78
C PHE A 61 -1.75 4.86 -8.28
N ASN A 62 -1.31 4.95 -9.54
CA ASN A 62 -0.31 4.04 -10.14
C ASN A 62 1.04 4.05 -9.41
N TYR A 63 1.37 5.08 -8.62
CA TYR A 63 2.59 5.14 -7.83
C TYR A 63 2.51 4.34 -6.53
N PHE A 64 1.30 3.97 -6.08
CA PHE A 64 1.08 3.18 -4.86
C PHE A 64 1.01 1.69 -5.20
N THR A 65 2.08 1.18 -5.83
CA THR A 65 2.11 -0.19 -6.40
C THR A 65 1.90 -1.27 -5.35
N GLU A 66 2.43 -1.08 -4.14
CA GLU A 66 2.25 -2.01 -3.02
C GLU A 66 0.79 -2.09 -2.59
N THR A 67 0.20 -0.94 -2.26
CA THR A 67 -1.21 -0.87 -1.88
C THR A 67 -2.11 -1.43 -2.96
N ARG A 68 -1.85 -1.10 -4.23
CA ARG A 68 -2.66 -1.59 -5.34
C ARG A 68 -2.59 -3.11 -5.48
N PHE A 69 -1.39 -3.69 -5.40
CA PHE A 69 -1.21 -5.14 -5.45
C PHE A 69 -1.98 -5.83 -4.31
N ILE A 70 -1.88 -5.31 -3.08
CA ILE A 70 -2.61 -5.85 -1.94
C ILE A 70 -4.14 -5.76 -2.16
N LEU A 71 -4.65 -4.64 -2.68
CA LEU A 71 -6.08 -4.49 -2.94
C LEU A 71 -6.58 -5.45 -4.02
N GLU A 72 -5.77 -5.70 -5.06
CA GLU A 72 -6.07 -6.69 -6.09
C GLU A 72 -6.17 -8.11 -5.49
N GLU A 73 -5.24 -8.51 -4.63
CA GLU A 73 -5.29 -9.79 -3.90
C GLU A 73 -6.51 -9.90 -2.96
N LEU A 74 -6.95 -8.78 -2.39
CA LEU A 74 -8.16 -8.70 -1.56
C LEU A 74 -9.47 -8.62 -2.38
N ASN A 75 -9.41 -8.73 -3.70
CA ASN A 75 -10.55 -8.56 -4.62
C ASN A 75 -11.25 -7.19 -4.50
N ILE A 76 -10.53 -6.16 -4.07
CA ILE A 76 -11.01 -4.78 -3.99
C ILE A 76 -10.57 -4.06 -5.26
N SER A 77 -11.44 -4.05 -6.27
CA SER A 77 -11.10 -3.50 -7.59
C SER A 77 -11.02 -1.96 -7.59
N GLU A 78 -9.95 -1.44 -8.19
CA GLU A 78 -9.73 0.00 -8.39
C GLU A 78 -10.89 0.71 -9.11
N SER A 79 -11.66 -0.01 -9.93
CA SER A 79 -12.82 0.55 -10.63
C SER A 79 -13.92 1.06 -9.70
N PHE A 80 -13.94 0.61 -8.44
CA PHE A 80 -14.90 1.06 -7.43
C PHE A 80 -14.38 2.21 -6.56
N HIS A 81 -13.10 2.59 -6.70
CA HIS A 81 -12.52 3.68 -5.93
C HIS A 81 -12.93 5.03 -6.53
N ILE A 82 -13.31 5.95 -5.65
CA ILE A 82 -13.56 7.36 -5.97
C ILE A 82 -12.31 8.12 -5.56
N PHE A 83 -11.67 8.74 -6.54
CA PHE A 83 -10.50 9.57 -6.32
C PHE A 83 -10.89 11.02 -6.11
N ARG A 84 -9.94 11.79 -5.63
CA ARG A 84 -10.09 13.21 -5.33
C ARG A 84 -10.57 14.02 -6.54
N ASP A 85 -10.13 13.65 -7.74
CA ASP A 85 -10.47 14.27 -9.02
C ASP A 85 -11.79 13.77 -9.63
N ASP A 86 -12.39 12.71 -9.07
CA ASP A 86 -13.70 12.21 -9.51
C ASP A 86 -14.87 12.98 -8.89
N ILE A 87 -14.62 13.79 -7.85
CA ILE A 87 -15.64 14.52 -7.09
C ILE A 87 -15.25 15.98 -6.84
N ASN A 88 -16.13 16.92 -7.18
CA ASN A 88 -15.89 18.33 -6.94
C ASN A 88 -16.30 18.73 -5.50
N LEU A 89 -15.37 18.57 -4.56
CA LEU A 89 -15.59 18.90 -3.14
C LEU A 89 -15.88 20.39 -2.93
N HIS A 90 -15.19 21.27 -3.65
CA HIS A 90 -15.39 22.72 -3.52
C HIS A 90 -16.80 23.14 -3.91
N GLN A 91 -17.30 22.63 -5.05
CA GLN A 91 -18.68 22.91 -5.47
C GLN A 91 -19.71 22.40 -4.45
N LEU A 92 -19.52 21.18 -3.91
CA LEU A 92 -20.42 20.63 -2.89
C LEU A 92 -20.41 21.48 -1.61
N ASN A 93 -19.25 22.04 -1.26
CA ASN A 93 -19.09 22.94 -0.12
C ASN A 93 -19.80 24.28 -0.36
N ASP A 94 -19.61 24.88 -1.54
CA ASP A 94 -20.24 26.14 -1.95
C ASP A 94 -21.78 26.02 -1.98
N GLU A 95 -22.30 24.85 -2.36
CA GLU A 95 -23.72 24.53 -2.33
C GLU A 95 -24.26 24.22 -0.92
N GLY A 96 -23.40 24.18 0.10
CA GLY A 96 -23.77 23.85 1.49
C GLY A 96 -24.20 22.40 1.71
N LYS A 97 -23.79 21.50 0.81
CA LYS A 97 -24.18 20.07 0.81
C LYS A 97 -23.11 19.14 1.34
N LEU A 98 -21.87 19.62 1.50
CA LEU A 98 -20.72 18.80 1.90
C LEU A 98 -20.67 18.58 3.41
N SER A 99 -20.33 17.35 3.80
CA SER A 99 -19.81 17.02 5.13
C SER A 99 -18.59 16.14 4.94
N VAL A 100 -17.55 16.35 5.75
CA VAL A 100 -16.25 15.68 5.59
C VAL A 100 -15.89 14.97 6.90
N THR A 101 -15.56 13.69 6.80
CA THR A 101 -14.79 12.99 7.84
C THR A 101 -13.38 12.74 7.34
N LEU A 102 -12.38 13.15 8.11
CA LEU A 102 -10.97 12.83 7.83
C LEU A 102 -10.57 11.57 8.57
N VAL A 103 -9.87 10.67 7.89
CA VAL A 103 -9.38 9.40 8.47
C VAL A 103 -7.89 9.25 8.18
N GLY A 104 -7.11 8.98 9.23
CA GLY A 104 -5.64 8.82 9.15
C GLY A 104 -4.87 10.14 8.98
N SER A 105 -5.57 11.26 8.82
CA SER A 105 -5.02 12.62 8.85
C SER A 105 -5.93 13.51 9.68
N ASN A 106 -5.35 14.51 10.35
CA ASN A 106 -6.09 15.62 10.96
C ASN A 106 -5.89 16.96 10.24
N VAL A 107 -5.14 16.98 9.13
CA VAL A 107 -4.82 18.21 8.42
C VAL A 107 -5.30 18.13 6.98
N LEU A 108 -6.14 19.08 6.60
CA LEU A 108 -6.45 19.35 5.21
C LEU A 108 -5.24 19.96 4.52
N ALA A 109 -5.03 19.58 3.26
CA ALA A 109 -3.97 20.19 2.47
C ALA A 109 -4.25 21.69 2.23
N SER A 110 -3.23 22.45 1.85
CA SER A 110 -3.36 23.91 1.74
C SER A 110 -4.44 24.32 0.74
N GLU A 111 -4.59 23.53 -0.33
CA GLU A 111 -5.65 23.65 -1.34
C GLU A 111 -7.07 23.43 -0.80
N ASP A 112 -7.21 22.70 0.32
CA ASP A 112 -8.50 22.32 0.90
C ASP A 112 -8.87 23.10 2.15
N LYS A 113 -8.10 24.09 2.58
CA LYS A 113 -8.41 24.86 3.79
C LYS A 113 -9.84 25.42 3.79
N VAL A 114 -10.39 25.74 2.62
CA VAL A 114 -11.78 26.20 2.46
C VAL A 114 -12.84 25.16 2.84
N LEU A 115 -12.48 23.88 2.90
CA LEU A 115 -13.34 22.76 3.28
C LEU A 115 -13.35 22.53 4.80
N GLU A 116 -12.48 23.21 5.57
CA GLU A 116 -12.40 23.07 7.03
C GLU A 116 -13.76 23.24 7.74
N PRO A 117 -14.63 24.21 7.37
CA PRO A 117 -15.96 24.34 7.97
C PRO A 117 -16.89 23.14 7.70
N ALA A 118 -16.62 22.33 6.68
CA ALA A 118 -17.39 21.13 6.37
C ALA A 118 -16.86 19.88 7.09
N VAL A 119 -15.70 19.95 7.77
CA VAL A 119 -15.16 18.84 8.55
C VAL A 119 -15.99 18.65 9.80
N VAL A 120 -16.75 17.56 9.84
CA VAL A 120 -17.62 17.19 10.97
C VAL A 120 -16.93 16.23 11.92
N LYS A 121 -15.88 15.54 11.47
CA LYS A 121 -15.17 14.54 12.26
C LYS A 121 -13.76 14.27 11.77
N VAL A 122 -12.88 13.94 12.71
CA VAL A 122 -11.50 13.48 12.46
C VAL A 122 -11.29 12.16 13.22
N ILE A 123 -10.77 11.15 12.52
CA ILE A 123 -10.38 9.85 13.07
C ILE A 123 -8.89 9.68 12.79
N ASN A 124 -8.06 10.20 13.70
CA ASN A 124 -6.61 10.21 13.54
C ASN A 124 -5.93 9.58 14.76
N PRO A 125 -5.02 8.61 14.56
CA PRO A 125 -4.23 8.03 15.65
C PRO A 125 -3.40 9.02 16.49
N VAL A 126 -3.07 10.20 15.94
CA VAL A 126 -2.17 11.17 16.58
C VAL A 126 -2.86 11.94 17.73
N GLU A 127 -4.19 11.98 17.78
CA GLU A 127 -4.91 12.86 18.72
C GLU A 127 -5.20 12.24 20.10
N GLN A 128 -4.75 11.01 20.38
CA GLN A 128 -5.00 10.33 21.66
C GLN A 128 -3.76 10.17 22.57
N SER A 129 -2.73 11.01 22.44
CA SER A 129 -1.61 11.03 23.37
C SER A 129 -1.70 12.21 24.34
N ASP A 130 -2.31 11.97 25.50
CA ASP A 130 -2.09 12.80 26.68
C ASP A 130 -0.72 12.41 27.27
N GLY A 131 0.34 13.04 26.76
CA GLY A 131 1.70 13.02 27.29
C GLY A 131 2.31 11.64 27.62
N GLY A 132 2.89 10.95 26.62
CA GLY A 132 3.84 9.86 26.88
C GLY A 132 3.95 8.84 25.75
N LEU A 133 5.17 8.63 25.25
CA LEU A 133 5.65 7.52 24.39
C LEU A 133 4.64 6.96 23.37
N GLU A 134 4.72 7.52 22.16
CA GLU A 134 3.85 7.32 21.00
C GLU A 134 3.70 5.85 20.55
N PHE A 135 2.76 5.11 21.13
CA PHE A 135 2.18 3.96 20.44
C PHE A 135 1.07 4.46 19.53
N ARG A 136 1.43 4.73 18.26
CA ARG A 136 0.49 5.15 17.22
C ARG A 136 -0.46 4.01 16.90
N GLU A 137 -1.71 4.09 17.35
CA GLU A 137 -2.75 3.14 16.96
C GLU A 137 -2.97 3.15 15.44
N SER A 138 -3.60 2.12 14.89
CA SER A 138 -4.06 2.13 13.50
C SER A 138 -5.38 2.89 13.38
N SER A 139 -5.59 3.55 12.24
CA SER A 139 -6.89 4.17 11.94
C SER A 139 -8.01 3.14 11.94
N SER A 140 -7.73 1.91 11.50
CA SER A 140 -8.72 0.84 11.46
C SER A 140 -9.17 0.45 12.87
N SER A 141 -8.25 0.45 13.85
CA SER A 141 -8.59 0.20 15.25
C SER A 141 -9.60 1.22 15.78
N LEU A 142 -9.38 2.51 15.49
CA LEU A 142 -10.29 3.58 15.88
C LEU A 142 -11.66 3.46 15.21
N VAL A 143 -11.69 3.14 13.92
CA VAL A 143 -12.94 2.91 13.18
C VAL A 143 -13.71 1.72 13.76
N VAL A 144 -13.03 0.62 14.12
CA VAL A 144 -13.66 -0.53 14.74
C VAL A 144 -14.27 -0.20 16.09
N LYS A 145 -13.53 0.53 16.95
CA LYS A 145 -14.03 0.98 18.26
C LYS A 145 -15.36 1.71 18.12
N GLU A 146 -15.45 2.62 17.17
CA GLU A 146 -16.66 3.40 16.95
C GLU A 146 -17.82 2.56 16.42
N ILE A 147 -17.58 1.70 15.44
CA ILE A 147 -18.64 0.85 14.89
C ILE A 147 -19.14 -0.13 15.95
N LEU A 148 -18.26 -0.68 16.79
CA LEU A 148 -18.66 -1.54 17.91
C LEU A 148 -19.53 -0.82 18.94
N GLN A 149 -19.32 0.49 19.14
CA GLN A 149 -20.11 1.30 20.06
C GLN A 149 -21.48 1.66 19.49
N GLU A 150 -21.54 2.03 18.21
CA GLU A 150 -22.76 2.61 17.61
C GLU A 150 -23.63 1.58 16.86
N ALA A 151 -23.01 0.65 16.12
CA ALA A 151 -23.72 -0.31 15.27
C ALA A 151 -22.91 -1.62 15.12
N PRO A 152 -22.69 -2.37 16.22
CA PRO A 152 -21.83 -3.55 16.23
C PRO A 152 -22.29 -4.62 15.23
N GLU A 153 -23.58 -4.70 14.90
CA GLU A 153 -24.15 -5.62 13.92
C GLU A 153 -23.64 -5.41 12.48
N LEU A 154 -23.08 -4.23 12.17
CA LEU A 154 -22.53 -3.93 10.85
C LEU A 154 -21.18 -4.59 10.60
N ILE A 155 -20.45 -4.97 11.66
CA ILE A 155 -19.23 -5.76 11.54
C ILE A 155 -19.64 -7.19 11.24
N THR A 156 -19.41 -7.62 9.99
CA THR A 156 -19.56 -9.01 9.53
C THR A 156 -18.24 -9.76 9.67
N GLU A 157 -18.26 -11.08 9.54
CA GLU A 157 -17.04 -11.90 9.55
C GLU A 157 -16.04 -11.46 8.47
N GLN A 158 -16.54 -11.17 7.25
CA GLN A 158 -15.70 -10.68 6.15
C GLN A 158 -15.07 -9.32 6.46
N LEU A 159 -15.85 -8.40 7.00
CA LEU A 159 -15.36 -7.07 7.38
C LEU A 159 -14.36 -7.16 8.54
N ALA A 160 -14.63 -8.03 9.53
CA ALA A 160 -13.71 -8.30 10.63
C ALA A 160 -12.38 -8.87 10.13
N HIS A 161 -12.40 -9.80 9.17
CA HIS A 161 -11.20 -10.33 8.55
C HIS A 161 -10.36 -9.24 7.87
N LEU A 162 -11.01 -8.38 7.07
CA LEU A 162 -10.37 -7.26 6.37
C LEU A 162 -9.75 -6.26 7.37
N LEU A 163 -10.48 -5.92 8.42
CA LEU A 163 -10.03 -4.99 9.46
C LEU A 163 -8.87 -5.57 10.29
N ARG A 164 -8.90 -6.86 10.62
CA ARG A 164 -7.77 -7.54 11.27
C ARG A 164 -6.51 -7.47 10.41
N GLY A 165 -6.63 -7.79 9.12
CA GLY A 165 -5.52 -7.66 8.16
C GLY A 165 -4.96 -6.25 8.11
N SER A 166 -5.83 -5.24 8.07
CA SER A 166 -5.46 -3.83 8.08
C SER A 166 -4.70 -3.41 9.36
N ILE A 167 -5.18 -3.80 10.54
CA ILE A 167 -4.55 -3.52 11.84
C ILE A 167 -3.17 -4.20 11.93
N LEU A 168 -3.09 -5.47 11.54
CA LEU A 168 -1.84 -6.23 11.53
C LEU A 168 -0.84 -5.67 10.52
N PHE A 169 -1.29 -5.26 9.33
CA PHE A 169 -0.46 -4.59 8.33
C PHE A 169 0.13 -3.29 8.87
N LYS A 170 -0.69 -2.48 9.56
CA LYS A 170 -0.20 -1.24 10.17
C LYS A 170 0.88 -1.51 11.22
N TRP A 171 0.67 -2.50 12.07
CA TRP A 171 1.68 -2.90 13.05
C TRP A 171 2.99 -3.34 12.38
N MET A 172 2.93 -4.19 11.35
CA MET A 172 4.12 -4.65 10.62
C MET A 172 4.89 -3.50 9.97
N THR A 173 4.18 -2.57 9.33
CA THR A 173 4.79 -1.42 8.64
C THR A 173 5.37 -0.36 9.59
N MET A 174 4.96 -0.35 10.86
CA MET A 174 5.51 0.55 11.88
C MET A 174 6.86 0.08 12.44
N GLY A 175 7.33 -1.12 12.06
CA GLY A 175 8.60 -1.66 12.56
C GLY A 175 8.62 -1.90 14.07
N SER A 176 7.44 -2.02 14.70
CA SER A 176 7.33 -2.25 16.14
C SER A 176 7.49 -3.72 16.47
N GLU A 177 8.31 -4.04 17.48
CA GLU A 177 8.50 -5.42 17.93
C GLU A 177 7.22 -6.04 18.52
N LYS A 178 6.26 -5.22 18.98
CA LYS A 178 5.03 -5.69 19.65
C LYS A 178 3.80 -4.92 19.20
N ILE A 179 2.69 -5.64 19.08
CA ILE A 179 1.36 -5.06 18.88
C ILE A 179 1.01 -4.23 20.13
N SER A 180 0.42 -3.04 19.94
CA SER A 180 -0.03 -2.19 21.04
C SER A 180 -1.15 -2.88 21.83
N GLU A 181 -1.20 -2.69 23.16
CA GLU A 181 -2.29 -3.22 24.01
C GLU A 181 -3.69 -2.86 23.48
N LYS A 182 -3.85 -1.64 22.96
CA LYS A 182 -5.12 -1.17 22.40
C LYS A 182 -5.48 -1.83 21.07
N GLN A 183 -4.49 -2.20 20.27
CA GLN A 183 -4.70 -2.98 19.05
C GLN A 183 -5.02 -4.43 19.40
N GLU A 184 -4.31 -4.99 20.38
CA GLU A 184 -4.54 -6.34 20.89
C GLU A 184 -5.97 -6.52 21.42
N GLU A 185 -6.46 -5.55 22.19
CA GLU A 185 -7.84 -5.52 22.66
C GLU A 185 -8.84 -5.61 21.50
N ILE A 186 -8.65 -4.79 20.46
CA ILE A 186 -9.57 -4.76 19.31
C ILE A 186 -9.50 -6.03 18.48
N LEU A 187 -8.30 -6.56 18.25
CA LEU A 187 -8.13 -7.84 17.57
C LEU A 187 -8.83 -8.96 18.34
N SER A 188 -8.67 -9.01 19.67
CA SER A 188 -9.32 -9.99 20.54
C SER A 188 -10.84 -9.89 20.48
N ILE A 189 -11.41 -8.68 20.53
CA ILE A 189 -12.86 -8.48 20.41
C ILE A 189 -13.40 -9.01 19.06
N LEU A 190 -12.69 -8.78 17.97
CA LEU A 190 -13.08 -9.30 16.65
C LEU A 190 -12.98 -10.83 16.59
N GLU A 191 -11.97 -11.41 17.21
CA GLU A 191 -11.73 -12.86 17.25
C GLU A 191 -12.77 -13.59 18.11
N ASP A 192 -13.08 -13.06 19.29
CA ASP A 192 -14.11 -13.59 20.18
C ASP A 192 -15.49 -13.56 19.50
N LYS A 193 -15.77 -12.49 18.74
CA LYS A 193 -17.04 -12.34 18.02
C LYS A 193 -17.14 -13.27 16.81
N PHE A 194 -16.01 -13.61 16.18
CA PHE A 194 -15.96 -14.47 14.99
C PHE A 194 -14.89 -15.57 15.12
N PRO A 195 -15.17 -16.66 15.87
CA PRO A 195 -14.20 -17.73 16.14
C PRO A 195 -13.78 -18.54 14.90
N SER A 196 -14.50 -18.41 13.79
CA SER A 196 -14.20 -19.00 12.48
C SER A 196 -13.08 -18.29 11.73
N LEU A 197 -12.68 -17.09 12.17
CA LEU A 197 -11.64 -16.31 11.52
C LEU A 197 -10.28 -17.05 11.58
N PRO A 198 -9.44 -16.90 10.55
CA PRO A 198 -8.14 -17.55 10.52
C PRO A 198 -7.20 -17.01 11.62
N PRO A 199 -6.21 -17.82 12.03
CA PRO A 199 -5.10 -17.39 12.88
C PRO A 199 -4.43 -16.10 12.38
N ARG A 200 -3.87 -15.31 13.29
CA ARG A 200 -3.18 -14.06 12.93
C ARG A 200 -1.95 -14.34 12.08
N GLU A 201 -1.24 -15.43 12.37
CA GLU A 201 -0.03 -15.85 11.66
C GLU A 201 -0.29 -16.09 10.18
N ASP A 202 -1.44 -16.68 9.83
CA ASP A 202 -1.81 -16.91 8.43
C ASP A 202 -1.99 -15.58 7.69
N ILE A 203 -2.63 -14.60 8.34
CA ILE A 203 -2.81 -13.25 7.79
C ILE A 203 -1.46 -12.55 7.64
N ILE A 204 -0.61 -12.63 8.66
CA ILE A 204 0.74 -12.04 8.66
C ILE A 204 1.58 -12.62 7.53
N ASN A 205 1.61 -13.94 7.39
CA ASN A 205 2.37 -14.62 6.35
C ASN A 205 1.92 -14.18 4.95
N VAL A 206 0.61 -14.17 4.70
CA VAL A 206 0.05 -13.72 3.41
C VAL A 206 0.41 -12.26 3.14
N LEU A 207 0.25 -11.36 4.12
CA LEU A 207 0.57 -9.94 3.96
C LEU A 207 2.07 -9.71 3.73
N GLN A 208 2.94 -10.44 4.42
CA GLN A 208 4.39 -10.39 4.21
C GLN A 208 4.75 -10.86 2.80
N GLU A 209 4.26 -12.02 2.37
CA GLU A 209 4.47 -12.54 1.01
C GLU A 209 3.96 -11.57 -0.06
N THR A 210 2.80 -10.96 0.19
CA THR A 210 2.18 -9.96 -0.70
C THR A 210 3.03 -8.69 -0.78
N GLN A 211 3.54 -8.19 0.36
CA GLN A 211 4.43 -7.04 0.41
C GLN A 211 5.75 -7.31 -0.35
N PHE A 212 6.38 -8.47 -0.12
CA PHE A 212 7.59 -8.86 -0.85
C PHE A 212 7.33 -8.97 -2.36
N SER A 213 6.19 -9.54 -2.75
CA SER A 213 5.80 -9.67 -4.17
C SER A 213 5.56 -8.31 -4.82
N ALA A 214 4.88 -7.40 -4.13
CA ALA A 214 4.62 -6.07 -4.65
C ALA A 214 5.88 -5.22 -4.79
N GLN A 215 6.82 -5.34 -3.83
CA GLN A 215 8.15 -4.75 -3.95
C GLN A 215 8.91 -5.34 -5.14
N GLY A 216 8.87 -6.67 -5.31
CA GLY A 216 9.49 -7.36 -6.45
C GLY A 216 8.96 -6.86 -7.81
N LEU A 217 7.65 -6.70 -7.97
CA LEU A 217 7.02 -6.17 -9.19
C LEU A 217 7.39 -4.70 -9.46
N SER A 218 7.49 -3.89 -8.41
CA SER A 218 7.94 -2.50 -8.51
C SER A 218 9.38 -2.42 -9.01
N ILE A 219 10.26 -3.27 -8.48
CA ILE A 219 11.64 -3.40 -8.92
C ILE A 219 11.70 -3.85 -10.38
N GLU A 220 10.99 -4.92 -10.76
CA GLU A 220 10.96 -5.42 -12.14
C GLU A 220 10.54 -4.34 -13.15
N ARG A 221 9.48 -3.57 -12.86
CA ARG A 221 9.06 -2.46 -13.72
C ARG A 221 10.10 -1.35 -13.80
N THR A 222 10.76 -1.05 -12.70
CA THR A 222 11.84 -0.04 -12.68
C THR A 222 13.01 -0.52 -13.52
N MET A 223 13.35 -1.81 -13.40
CA MET A 223 14.40 -2.45 -14.21
C MET A 223 14.08 -2.42 -15.70
N LEU A 224 12.83 -2.67 -16.08
CA LEU A 224 12.40 -2.60 -17.48
C LEU A 224 12.47 -1.19 -18.06
N LYS A 225 12.20 -0.16 -17.24
CA LYS A 225 12.20 1.24 -17.69
C LYS A 225 13.60 1.74 -18.03
N ASP A 226 14.61 1.37 -17.24
CA ASP A 226 15.98 1.86 -17.39
C ASP A 226 16.93 0.84 -18.04
N LEU A 227 16.34 -0.20 -18.67
CA LEU A 227 17.08 -1.25 -19.35
C LEU A 227 17.79 -0.70 -20.60
N LYS A 228 19.12 -0.87 -20.62
CA LYS A 228 20.00 -0.61 -21.75
C LYS A 228 20.59 -1.91 -22.26
N GLU A 229 20.41 -2.18 -23.54
CA GLU A 229 20.97 -3.36 -24.19
C GLU A 229 22.28 -3.01 -24.89
N LEU A 230 23.29 -3.86 -24.72
CA LEU A 230 24.53 -3.88 -25.49
C LEU A 230 24.66 -5.26 -26.13
N SER A 231 24.97 -5.29 -27.43
CA SER A 231 25.24 -6.54 -28.14
C SER A 231 26.60 -6.45 -28.86
N ASP A 232 27.41 -7.50 -28.72
CA ASP A 232 28.64 -7.68 -29.47
C ASP A 232 28.77 -9.16 -29.88
N GLY A 233 28.55 -9.43 -31.18
CA GLY A 233 28.49 -10.77 -31.73
C GLY A 233 27.39 -11.63 -31.09
N GLU A 234 27.78 -12.77 -30.51
CA GLU A 234 26.85 -13.67 -29.81
C GLU A 234 26.52 -13.20 -28.38
N ILE A 235 27.26 -12.21 -27.85
CA ILE A 235 27.08 -11.76 -26.47
C ILE A 235 26.05 -10.63 -26.45
N LYS A 236 24.99 -10.84 -25.67
CA LYS A 236 24.02 -9.81 -25.33
C LYS A 236 24.06 -9.51 -23.84
N VAL A 237 24.24 -8.24 -23.50
CA VAL A 237 24.31 -7.71 -22.14
C VAL A 237 23.17 -6.74 -21.94
N ALA A 238 22.41 -6.92 -20.87
CA ALA A 238 21.41 -5.96 -20.44
C ALA A 238 21.89 -5.26 -19.15
N ILE A 239 21.81 -3.93 -19.12
CA ILE A 239 22.20 -3.09 -17.99
C ILE A 239 20.98 -2.33 -17.52
N SER A 240 20.62 -2.43 -16.25
CA SER A 240 19.58 -1.57 -15.66
C SER A 240 20.05 -0.95 -14.36
N THR A 241 19.61 0.28 -14.13
CA THR A 241 19.84 1.01 -12.89
C THR A 241 18.55 1.05 -12.07
N VAL A 242 18.64 0.78 -10.77
CA VAL A 242 17.52 0.89 -9.83
C VAL A 242 18.02 1.51 -8.54
N ASN A 243 17.27 2.45 -7.99
CA ASN A 243 17.54 3.03 -6.68
C ASN A 243 16.65 2.31 -5.65
N MET A 244 17.26 1.62 -4.69
CA MET A 244 16.53 0.83 -3.69
C MET A 244 17.37 0.62 -2.42
N THR A 245 16.72 0.33 -1.31
CA THR A 245 17.36 -0.09 -0.06
C THR A 245 17.68 -1.60 -0.08
N LEU A 246 18.87 -1.99 0.37
CA LEU A 246 19.45 -3.35 0.25
C LEU A 246 18.76 -4.45 1.08
N GLU A 247 17.75 -4.11 1.88
CA GLU A 247 17.01 -5.09 2.68
C GLU A 247 16.19 -6.07 1.82
N VAL A 248 15.93 -5.73 0.55
CA VAL A 248 15.21 -6.59 -0.39
C VAL A 248 16.17 -7.62 -1.00
N ARG A 249 15.77 -8.90 -1.08
CA ARG A 249 16.55 -9.98 -1.72
C ARG A 249 16.62 -9.81 -3.25
N VAL A 250 17.42 -8.84 -3.70
CA VAL A 250 17.61 -8.42 -5.10
C VAL A 250 18.04 -9.58 -6.02
N GLU A 251 18.80 -10.53 -5.48
CA GLU A 251 19.33 -11.67 -6.23
C GLU A 251 18.24 -12.52 -6.88
N ILE A 252 17.11 -12.74 -6.21
CA ILE A 252 16.04 -13.63 -6.71
C ILE A 252 15.28 -12.96 -7.86
N VAL A 253 14.91 -11.69 -7.70
CA VAL A 253 14.19 -10.91 -8.71
C VAL A 253 15.03 -10.76 -9.97
N PHE A 254 16.33 -10.48 -9.82
CA PHE A 254 17.25 -10.34 -10.94
C PHE A 254 17.49 -11.65 -11.71
N CYS A 255 17.65 -12.78 -10.99
CA CYS A 255 17.80 -14.09 -11.62
C CYS A 255 16.57 -14.48 -12.46
N LEU A 256 15.36 -14.17 -11.97
CA LEU A 256 14.11 -14.40 -12.70
C LEU A 256 14.03 -13.50 -13.94
N PHE A 257 14.38 -12.22 -13.79
CA PHE A 257 14.38 -11.26 -14.88
C PHE A 257 15.28 -11.67 -16.06
N VAL A 258 16.55 -12.01 -15.81
CA VAL A 258 17.48 -12.41 -16.89
C VAL A 258 17.00 -13.68 -17.60
N ARG A 259 16.38 -14.61 -16.88
CA ARG A 259 15.78 -15.83 -17.45
C ARG A 259 14.56 -15.55 -18.33
N LEU A 260 13.70 -14.62 -17.90
CA LEU A 260 12.43 -14.31 -18.59
C LEU A 260 12.67 -13.59 -19.92
N VAL A 261 13.70 -12.76 -19.99
CA VAL A 261 14.03 -11.97 -21.19
C VAL A 261 15.09 -12.64 -22.09
N GLY A 262 15.67 -13.77 -21.66
CA GLY A 262 16.47 -14.67 -22.52
C GLY A 262 17.90 -14.24 -22.80
N TRP A 263 18.55 -13.50 -21.89
CA TRP A 263 19.89 -12.92 -22.10
C TRP A 263 21.02 -13.82 -21.60
N LEU A 264 22.20 -13.69 -22.22
CA LEU A 264 23.42 -14.42 -21.86
C LEU A 264 24.08 -13.86 -20.59
N VAL A 265 24.06 -12.55 -20.39
CA VAL A 265 24.60 -11.87 -19.21
C VAL A 265 23.73 -10.67 -18.84
N GLY A 266 23.40 -10.51 -17.56
CA GLY A 266 22.79 -9.31 -17.00
C GLY A 266 23.76 -8.60 -16.06
N VAL A 267 23.85 -7.27 -16.16
CA VAL A 267 24.60 -6.42 -15.22
C VAL A 267 23.61 -5.48 -14.54
N PHE A 268 23.58 -5.50 -13.22
CA PHE A 268 22.69 -4.68 -12.39
C PHE A 268 23.50 -3.65 -11.63
N LEU A 269 23.05 -2.40 -11.63
CA LEU A 269 23.62 -1.31 -10.87
C LEU A 269 22.58 -0.84 -9.85
N ALA A 270 22.78 -1.19 -8.58
CA ALA A 270 22.06 -0.58 -7.47
C ALA A 270 22.83 0.64 -6.97
N MET A 271 22.16 1.78 -6.89
CA MET A 271 22.67 2.94 -6.15
C MET A 271 21.89 3.11 -4.86
N THR A 272 22.58 3.02 -3.73
CA THR A 272 22.04 3.32 -2.40
C THR A 272 22.37 4.76 -2.04
N ASP A 273 21.33 5.57 -1.80
CA ASP A 273 21.30 6.95 -1.28
C ASP A 273 22.33 7.99 -1.77
N PHE A 274 21.80 9.16 -2.17
CA PHE A 274 22.59 10.31 -2.67
C PHE A 274 23.54 10.93 -1.62
N THR A 275 23.46 10.53 -0.36
CA THR A 275 24.23 11.09 0.76
C THR A 275 25.48 10.29 1.12
N GLU A 276 25.56 9.01 0.76
CA GLU A 276 26.75 8.17 0.90
C GLU A 276 27.02 7.50 -0.45
N LEU A 277 28.13 7.86 -1.11
CA LEU A 277 28.55 7.35 -2.43
C LEU A 277 28.90 5.84 -2.41
N GLN A 278 27.94 4.97 -2.13
CA GLN A 278 28.10 3.52 -2.29
C GLN A 278 27.19 3.02 -3.41
N SER A 279 27.81 2.44 -4.43
CA SER A 279 27.12 1.75 -5.52
C SER A 279 27.44 0.26 -5.44
N GLU A 280 26.41 -0.57 -5.43
CA GLU A 280 26.54 -2.02 -5.48
C GLU A 280 26.21 -2.53 -6.88
N GLN A 281 27.03 -3.43 -7.39
CA GLN A 281 26.82 -4.03 -8.70
C GLN A 281 26.52 -5.52 -8.53
N LEU A 282 25.44 -5.99 -9.13
CA LEU A 282 25.11 -7.43 -9.15
C LEU A 282 25.24 -7.93 -10.59
N VAL A 283 26.10 -8.91 -10.82
CA VAL A 283 26.31 -9.50 -12.16
C VAL A 283 25.76 -10.91 -12.17
N TYR A 284 24.89 -11.22 -13.14
CA TYR A 284 24.32 -12.56 -13.31
C TYR A 284 24.66 -13.12 -14.68
N ASN A 285 25.20 -14.33 -14.68
CA ASN A 285 25.54 -15.05 -15.90
C ASN A 285 24.61 -16.27 -16.05
N SER A 286 23.80 -16.27 -17.11
CA SER A 286 22.80 -17.31 -17.35
C SER A 286 23.40 -18.63 -17.80
N LEU A 287 24.58 -18.64 -18.45
CA LEU A 287 25.29 -19.86 -18.87
C LEU A 287 25.86 -20.66 -17.68
N GLN A 288 26.18 -19.97 -16.59
CA GLN A 288 26.82 -20.57 -15.41
C GLN A 288 25.85 -20.75 -14.24
N HIS A 289 24.63 -20.20 -14.32
CA HIS A 289 23.70 -20.07 -13.18
C HIS A 289 24.37 -19.50 -11.91
N LYS A 290 25.26 -18.53 -12.08
CA LYS A 290 25.98 -17.86 -10.98
C LYS A 290 25.66 -16.38 -10.96
N SER A 291 25.25 -15.89 -9.79
CA SER A 291 25.22 -14.48 -9.40
C SER A 291 26.51 -14.13 -8.66
N VAL A 292 27.08 -12.97 -8.96
CA VAL A 292 28.23 -12.40 -8.26
C VAL A 292 27.85 -10.98 -7.83
N LEU A 293 27.86 -10.73 -6.52
CA LEU A 293 27.73 -9.38 -5.95
C LEU A 293 29.12 -8.73 -5.91
N VAL A 294 29.24 -7.54 -6.50
CA VAL A 294 30.48 -6.76 -6.57
C VAL A 294 30.23 -5.41 -5.88
N PHE A 295 30.91 -5.18 -4.76
CA PHE A 295 30.90 -3.89 -4.08
C PHE A 295 31.90 -2.96 -4.77
N CYS A 296 31.48 -1.74 -5.15
CA CYS A 296 32.33 -0.78 -5.83
C CYS A 296 32.26 0.59 -5.13
N SER A 297 33.32 0.97 -4.40
CA SER A 297 33.44 2.30 -3.78
C SER A 297 34.08 3.34 -4.70
N GLU A 298 34.74 2.94 -5.79
CA GLU A 298 35.34 3.86 -6.77
C GLU A 298 35.30 3.23 -8.18
N CYS A 299 34.75 3.95 -9.16
CA CYS A 299 34.52 3.47 -10.51
C CYS A 299 35.82 3.07 -11.24
N PHE A 300 36.05 1.76 -11.37
CA PHE A 300 36.88 1.17 -12.43
C PHE A 300 36.29 -0.18 -12.85
N PHE A 301 35.93 -0.31 -14.13
CA PHE A 301 35.43 -1.55 -14.71
C PHE A 301 36.52 -2.65 -14.69
N MET A 302 36.28 -3.74 -13.96
CA MET A 302 36.93 -5.03 -14.20
C MET A 302 35.92 -6.17 -14.01
N ILE A 303 35.47 -6.73 -15.13
CA ILE A 303 34.68 -7.97 -15.13
C ILE A 303 35.66 -9.14 -14.99
N TYR A 304 35.76 -9.74 -13.81
CA TYR A 304 36.54 -10.97 -13.61
C TYR A 304 35.84 -12.17 -14.25
N TRP A 305 36.44 -12.71 -15.31
CA TRP A 305 36.15 -14.03 -15.86
C TRP A 305 36.84 -15.10 -15.00
N THR A 306 36.12 -15.82 -14.13
CA THR A 306 36.61 -17.11 -13.64
C THR A 306 36.29 -18.20 -14.65
N LYS A 307 37.04 -18.23 -15.76
CA LYS A 307 37.27 -19.49 -16.45
C LYS A 307 38.27 -20.26 -15.58
N ASN A 308 37.89 -21.45 -15.15
CA ASN A 308 38.84 -22.44 -14.61
C ASN A 308 39.97 -22.66 -15.62
N VAL A 309 41.03 -21.86 -15.51
CA VAL A 309 42.35 -22.12 -16.06
C VAL A 309 43.32 -21.55 -15.03
N GLY A 310 43.89 -22.42 -14.22
CA GLY A 310 44.87 -22.02 -13.23
C GLY A 310 46.10 -21.42 -13.89
N TYR A 311 46.53 -20.27 -13.39
CA TYR A 311 47.94 -19.86 -13.39
C TYR A 311 48.20 -19.09 -12.10
N TYR A 312 49.03 -19.68 -11.23
CA TYR A 312 49.87 -18.89 -10.32
C TYR A 312 50.76 -18.00 -11.17
N PHE A 313 51.00 -16.75 -10.75
CA PHE A 313 52.33 -16.11 -10.73
C PHE A 313 52.24 -14.69 -10.12
N GLY A 314 53.18 -14.40 -9.21
CA GLY A 314 53.63 -13.06 -8.81
C GLY A 314 53.02 -12.50 -7.54
#